data_AF-A0A133XPS5-F1
#
_entry.id   AF-A0A133XPS5-F1
#
_cell.length_a   1.000
_cell.length_b   1.000
_cell.length_c   1.000
_cell.angle_alpha   90.00
_cell.angle_beta   90.00
_cell.angle_gamma   90.00
#
_symmetry.space_group_name_H-M   'P 1'
#
loop_
_entity.id
_entity.type
_entity.pdbx_description
1 polymer ?
#
loop_
_entity_poly.entity_id
_entity_poly.type
_entity_poly.pdbx_seq_one_letter_code
_entity_poly.pdbx_strand_id
1 'polypeptide(L)' 'MHIELHNVSESETDARFLAEKGGKSQVPCLFIDGEPLYESDDIIQYLDRAFA' A
#
# COMPACT_ATOMS: atom_id res chain seq x y z
N MET A 1 4.02 7.65 14.70
CA MET A 1 4.15 7.15 13.31
C MET A 1 2.82 7.37 12.62
N HIS A 2 2.82 7.77 11.34
CA HIS A 2 1.61 8.06 10.56
C HIS A 2 1.64 7.20 9.30
N ILE A 3 0.50 6.63 8.92
CA ILE A 3 0.32 5.92 7.66
C ILE A 3 -0.59 6.79 6.79
N GLU A 4 -0.09 7.21 5.64
CA GLU A 4 -0.85 7.98 4.67
C GLU A 4 -1.75 7.03 3.85
N LEU A 5 -3.02 7.43 3.67
CA LEU A 5 -3.98 6.67 2.88
C LEU A 5 -4.22 7.36 1.55
N HIS A 6 -4.04 6.62 0.46
CA HIS A 6 -4.26 7.09 -0.90
C HIS A 6 -5.46 6.37 -1.52
N ASN A 7 -6.46 7.12 -1.97
CA ASN A 7 -7.61 6.57 -2.68
C ASN A 7 -7.35 6.57 -4.19
N VAL A 8 -6.91 5.43 -4.71
CA VAL A 8 -6.61 5.25 -6.14
C VAL A 8 -7.82 5.35 -7.07
N SER A 9 -9.05 5.26 -6.55
CA SER A 9 -10.26 5.46 -7.37
C SER A 9 -10.59 6.93 -7.61
N GLU A 10 -10.03 7.83 -6.79
CA GLU A 10 -10.30 9.27 -6.83
C GLU A 10 -9.08 10.08 -7.32
N SER A 11 -7.91 9.44 -7.44
CA SER A 11 -6.64 10.08 -7.79
C SER A 11 -5.94 9.30 -8.91
N GLU A 12 -5.91 9.89 -10.10
CA GLU A 12 -5.18 9.34 -11.25
C GLU A 12 -3.67 9.23 -10.98
N THR A 13 -3.11 10.18 -10.22
CA THR A 13 -1.69 10.14 -9.82
C THR A 13 -1.41 8.95 -8.92
N ASP A 14 -2.26 8.66 -7.93
CA ASP A 14 -2.06 7.52 -7.03
C ASP A 14 -2.31 6.19 -7.74
N ALA A 15 -3.31 6.12 -8.63
CA ALA A 15 -3.55 4.95 -9.45
C ALA A 15 -2.35 4.61 -10.35
N ARG A 16 -1.76 5.64 -10.99
CA ARG A 16 -0.54 5.47 -11.79
C ARG A 16 0.65 5.08 -10.93
N PHE A 17 0.83 5.69 -9.77
CA PHE A 17 1.90 5.33 -8.84
C PHE A 17 1.80 3.86 -8.43
N LEU A 18 0.59 3.39 -8.06
CA LEU A 18 0.35 1.99 -7.71
C LEU A 18 0.68 1.06 -8.88
N ALA A 19 0.23 1.38 -10.10
CA ALA A 19 0.51 0.55 -11.27
C ALA A 19 2.02 0.51 -11.62
N GLU A 20 2.71 1.66 -11.59
CA GLU A 20 4.10 1.80 -12.00
C GLU A 20 5.08 1.28 -10.94
N LYS A 21 4.82 1.54 -9.65
CA LYS A 21 5.71 1.17 -8.53
C LYS A 21 5.31 -0.14 -7.86
N GLY A 22 4.01 -0.38 -7.76
CA GLY A 22 3.48 -1.63 -7.22
C GLY A 22 3.45 -2.78 -8.24
N GLY A 23 3.60 -2.50 -9.53
CA GLY A 23 3.59 -3.49 -10.63
C GLY A 23 2.21 -4.07 -10.97
N LYS A 24 1.18 -3.76 -10.18
CA LYS A 24 -0.22 -4.16 -10.39
C LYS A 24 -1.16 -3.11 -9.79
N SER A 25 -2.40 -3.06 -10.27
CA SER A 25 -3.45 -2.16 -9.74
C SER A 25 -4.25 -2.78 -8.58
N GLN A 26 -3.76 -3.86 -7.98
CA GLN A 26 -4.43 -4.56 -6.89
C GLN A 26 -4.47 -3.68 -5.64
N VAL A 27 -5.60 -3.69 -4.94
CA VAL A 27 -5.74 -3.09 -3.61
C VAL A 27 -6.32 -4.12 -2.63
N PRO A 28 -6.06 -4.01 -1.32
CA PRO A 28 -5.14 -3.06 -0.67
C PRO A 28 -3.66 -3.32 -1.01
N CYS A 29 -2.83 -2.27 -0.92
CA CYS A 29 -1.38 -2.33 -1.06
C CYS A 29 -0.76 -1.43 0.01
N LEU A 30 0.17 -1.97 0.80
CA LEU A 30 0.97 -1.21 1.75
C LEU A 30 2.36 -1.01 1.17
N PHE A 31 2.81 0.23 1.06
CA PHE A 31 4.20 0.53 0.72
C PHE A 31 5.02 0.67 2.01
N ILE A 32 6.13 -0.06 2.11
CA ILE A 32 7.07 -0.01 3.23
C ILE A 32 8.43 0.34 2.63
N ASP A 33 8.95 1.53 2.96
CA ASP A 33 10.21 2.05 2.40
C ASP A 33 10.28 2.00 0.86
N GLY A 34 9.12 2.17 0.20
CA GLY A 34 9.00 2.14 -1.26
C GLY A 34 8.72 0.76 -1.86
N GLU A 35 8.79 -0.31 -1.08
CA GLU A 35 8.49 -1.68 -1.51
C GLU A 35 7.01 -2.04 -1.28
N PRO A 36 6.32 -2.65 -2.26
CA PRO A 36 4.90 -2.97 -2.15
C PRO A 36 4.64 -4.32 -1.44
N LEU A 37 3.65 -4.34 -0.55
CA LEU A 37 3.10 -5.53 0.10
C LEU A 37 1.58 -5.60 -0.17
N TYR A 38 1.12 -6.76 -0.65
CA TYR A 38 -0.25 -6.90 -1.18
C TYR A 38 -1.13 -7.89 -0.44
N GLU A 39 -0.54 -8.94 0.13
CA GLU A 39 -1.32 -9.97 0.79
C GLU A 39 -1.91 -9.39 2.08
N SER A 40 -3.24 -9.41 2.18
CA SER A 40 -3.92 -8.73 3.29
C SER A 40 -3.50 -9.29 4.65
N ASP A 41 -3.29 -10.60 4.74
CA ASP A 41 -2.79 -11.24 5.96
C ASP A 41 -1.36 -10.79 6.32
N ASP A 42 -0.50 -10.55 5.33
CA ASP A 42 0.86 -10.05 5.57
C ASP A 42 0.83 -8.57 5.97
N ILE A 43 -0.05 -7.76 5.37
CA ILE A 43 -0.28 -6.36 5.75
C ILE A 43 -0.71 -6.29 7.23
N ILE A 44 -1.70 -7.09 7.62
CA ILE A 44 -2.18 -7.14 9.02
C ILE A 44 -1.04 -7.54 9.95
N GLN A 45 -0.32 -8.62 9.65
CA GLN A 45 0.80 -9.07 10.47
C GLN A 45 1.93 -8.04 10.57
N TYR A 46 2.22 -7.32 9.49
CA TYR A 46 3.22 -6.26 9.52
C TYR A 46 2.77 -5.10 10.42
N LEU A 47 1.53 -4.64 10.27
CA LEU A 47 0.99 -3.54 11.06
C LEU A 47 0.92 -3.91 12.56
N ASP A 48 0.49 -5.12 12.89
CA ASP A 48 0.49 -5.62 14.26
C ASP A 48 1.89 -5.63 14.88
N ARG A 49 2.93 -5.96 14.11
CA ARG A 49 4.32 -5.97 14.60
C ARG A 49 4.94 -4.58 14.67
N ALA A 50 4.65 -3.71 13.71
CA ALA A 50 5.27 -2.40 13.58
C ALA A 50 4.66 -1.34 14.50
N PHE A 51 3.41 -1.54 14.94
CA PHE A 51 2.64 -0.57 15.72
C PHE A 51 2.16 -1.09 17.09
N ALA A 52 2.62 -2.27 17.51
CA ALA A 52 2.40 -2.79 18.88
C ALA A 52 3.18 -1.99 19.95
#